data_AF-A0A8J4ACK1-F1
#
_entry.id   AF-A0A8J4ACK1-F1
#
_cell.length_a   1.000
_cell.length_b   1.000
_cell.length_c   1.000
_cell.angle_alpha   90.00
_cell.angle_beta   90.00
_cell.angle_gamma   90.00
#
_symmetry.space_group_name_H-M   'P 1'
#
loop_
_entity.id
_entity.type
_entity.pdbx_description
1 polymer ?
#
loop_
_entity_poly.entity_id
_entity_poly.type
_entity_poly.pdbx_seq_one_letter_code
_entity_poly.pdbx_strand_id
1 'polypeptide(L)'
;MAHTTEPRHWQAQEAKQRFSEVLRAAEADGPQFVTRHGKEIAVIVDIDSWHDYQDKARPDFKEFLASGPPIDELDIRRSSEPARTVDFGD
;
A
#
# COMPACT_ATOMS: atom_id res chain seq x y z
N MET A 1 5.43 -3.12 -20.92
CA MET A 1 5.93 -4.45 -20.53
C MET A 1 6.87 -4.22 -19.36
N ALA A 2 6.48 -4.61 -18.14
CA ALA A 2 7.34 -4.44 -16.97
C ALA A 2 8.49 -5.43 -17.09
N HIS A 3 9.72 -4.92 -17.23
CA HIS A 3 10.91 -5.75 -17.11
C HIS A 3 11.04 -6.06 -15.63
N THR A 4 10.75 -7.30 -15.22
CA THR A 4 11.13 -7.77 -13.89
C THR A 4 12.66 -7.94 -13.91
N THR A 5 13.38 -6.86 -13.66
CA THR A 5 14.82 -6.90 -13.37
C THR A 5 15.02 -7.74 -12.12
N GLU A 6 15.92 -8.72 -12.16
CA GLU A 6 16.22 -9.55 -10.99
C GLU A 6 16.56 -8.67 -9.78
N PRO A 7 16.06 -9.02 -8.57
CA PRO A 7 16.27 -8.22 -7.38
C PRO A 7 17.77 -8.08 -7.11
N ARG A 8 18.24 -6.84 -7.09
CA ARG A 8 19.66 -6.55 -6.85
C ARG A 8 19.93 -6.56 -5.35
N HIS A 9 20.87 -7.39 -4.92
CA HIS A 9 21.27 -7.53 -3.52
C HIS A 9 22.60 -6.82 -3.25
N TRP A 10 22.65 -6.05 -2.17
CA TRP A 10 23.80 -5.28 -1.73
C TRP A 10 24.25 -5.79 -0.36
N GLN A 11 25.54 -6.06 -0.14
CA GLN A 11 26.03 -6.22 1.23
C GLN A 11 25.94 -4.87 1.95
N ALA A 12 25.58 -4.85 3.24
CA ALA A 12 25.36 -3.61 3.98
C ALA A 12 26.54 -2.63 3.93
N GLN A 13 27.77 -3.15 3.86
CA GLN A 13 28.98 -2.33 3.73
C GLN A 13 29.11 -1.71 2.33
N GLU A 14 28.69 -2.41 1.29
CA GLU A 14 28.68 -1.91 -0.09
C GLU A 14 27.58 -0.86 -0.27
N ALA A 15 26.37 -1.14 0.23
CA ALA A 15 25.25 -0.20 0.19
C ALA A 15 25.61 1.13 0.86
N LYS A 16 26.35 1.09 1.99
CA LYS A 16 26.85 2.30 2.66
C LYS A 16 27.83 3.10 1.79
N GLN A 17 28.71 2.42 1.06
CA GLN A 17 29.72 3.07 0.22
C GLN A 17 29.13 3.62 -1.08
N ARG A 18 28.09 2.98 -1.61
CA ARG A 18 27.47 3.29 -2.90
C ARG A 18 26.03 3.79 -2.75
N PHE A 19 25.70 4.44 -1.64
CA PHE A 19 24.31 4.72 -1.27
C PHE A 19 23.55 5.50 -2.36
N SER A 20 24.17 6.50 -2.98
CA SER A 20 23.55 7.26 -4.09
C SER A 20 23.25 6.42 -5.33
N GLU A 21 23.99 5.32 -5.55
CA GLU A 21 23.69 4.37 -6.62
C GLU A 21 22.53 3.47 -6.24
N VAL A 22 22.48 3.01 -4.99
CA VAL A 22 21.35 2.22 -4.47
C VAL A 22 20.05 3.00 -4.59
N LEU A 23 20.06 4.30 -4.28
CA LEU A 23 18.87 5.16 -4.43
C LEU A 23 18.43 5.28 -5.90
N ARG A 24 19.36 5.56 -6.83
CA ARG A 24 19.03 5.64 -8.26
C ARG A 24 18.50 4.31 -8.80
N ALA A 25 19.06 3.19 -8.35
CA ALA A 25 18.57 1.87 -8.70
C ALA A 25 17.18 1.59 -8.10
N ALA A 26 16.90 2.04 -6.88
CA ALA A 26 15.57 1.93 -6.27
C ALA A 26 14.51 2.68 -7.09
N GLU A 27 14.85 3.87 -7.58
CA GLU A 27 13.97 4.71 -8.39
C GLU A 27 13.77 4.18 -9.82
N ALA A 28 14.84 3.69 -10.47
CA ALA A 28 14.80 3.30 -11.88
C ALA A 28 14.50 1.82 -12.11
N ASP A 29 15.05 0.93 -11.27
CA ASP A 29 15.02 -0.52 -11.45
C ASP A 29 14.08 -1.22 -10.46
N GLY A 30 13.55 -0.50 -9.46
CA GLY A 30 12.68 -1.03 -8.41
C GLY A 30 13.44 -1.50 -7.16
N PRO A 31 12.82 -2.33 -6.29
CA PRO A 31 13.33 -2.63 -4.95
C PRO A 31 14.78 -3.13 -4.90
N GLN A 32 15.57 -2.58 -3.98
CA GLN A 32 16.98 -2.93 -3.76
C GLN A 32 17.16 -3.58 -2.39
N PHE A 33 17.65 -4.82 -2.36
CA PHE A 33 17.74 -5.61 -1.14
C PHE A 33 19.10 -5.42 -0.46
N VAL A 34 19.09 -5.16 0.85
CA VAL A 34 20.31 -5.03 1.66
C VAL A 34 20.49 -6.30 2.50
N THR A 35 21.68 -6.87 2.43
CA THR A 35 22.05 -8.12 3.08
C THR A 35 23.15 -7.94 4.12
N ARG A 36 23.19 -8.82 5.12
CA ARG A 36 24.29 -8.97 6.07
C ARG A 36 24.58 -10.45 6.25
N HIS A 37 25.82 -10.85 6.00
CA HIS A 37 26.22 -12.27 5.98
C HIS A 37 25.36 -13.12 5.03
N GLY A 38 24.99 -12.55 3.88
CA GLY A 38 24.17 -13.23 2.86
C GLY A 38 22.67 -13.32 3.19
N LYS A 39 22.23 -12.87 4.37
CA LYS A 39 20.81 -12.79 4.72
C LYS A 39 20.25 -11.40 4.47
N GLU A 40 19.09 -11.29 3.85
CA GLU A 40 18.37 -10.03 3.71
C GLU A 40 17.98 -9.45 5.08
N ILE A 41 18.20 -8.16 5.26
CA ILE A 41 17.92 -7.44 6.51
C ILE A 41 17.10 -6.16 6.31
N ALA A 42 17.09 -5.62 5.09
CA ALA A 42 16.32 -4.44 4.73
C ALA A 42 16.10 -4.41 3.22
N VAL A 43 15.13 -3.64 2.77
CA VAL A 43 14.89 -3.32 1.37
C VAL A 43 14.72 -1.81 1.25
N ILE A 44 15.27 -1.22 0.19
CA ILE A 44 15.07 0.18 -0.18
C ILE A 44 14.12 0.17 -1.38
N VAL A 45 13.03 0.91 -1.26
CA VAL A 45 12.03 1.11 -2.32
C VAL A 45 11.92 2.60 -2.60
N ASP A 46 11.51 2.95 -3.82
CA ASP A 46 11.14 4.32 -4.12
C ASP A 46 9.89 4.74 -3.31
N ILE A 47 9.74 6.05 -3.12
CA ILE A 47 8.73 6.59 -2.21
C ILE A 47 7.31 6.44 -2.76
N ASP A 48 7.13 6.49 -4.08
CA ASP A 48 5.83 6.39 -4.72
C ASP A 48 5.29 4.96 -4.62
N SER A 49 6.13 3.96 -4.86
CA SER A 49 5.81 2.55 -4.61
C SER A 49 5.43 2.33 -3.15
N TRP A 50 6.18 2.89 -2.20
CA TRP A 50 5.85 2.77 -0.78
C TRP A 50 4.47 3.35 -0.44
N HIS A 51 4.14 4.53 -0.98
CA HIS A 51 2.83 5.14 -0.79
C HIS A 51 1.71 4.29 -1.39
N ASP A 52 1.88 3.78 -2.61
CA ASP A 52 0.92 2.87 -3.25
C ASP A 52 0.71 1.58 -2.43
N TYR A 53 1.79 0.97 -1.91
CA TYR A 53 1.69 -0.17 -1.01
C TYR A 53 0.92 0.16 0.28
N GLN A 54 1.16 1.33 0.87
CA GLN A 54 0.45 1.76 2.09
C GLN A 54 -1.03 2.04 1.84
N ASP A 55 -1.37 2.64 0.71
CA ASP A 55 -2.75 2.92 0.35
C ASP A 55 -3.51 1.63 0.02
N LYS A 56 -2.86 0.65 -0.61
CA LYS A 56 -3.40 -0.70 -0.83
C LYS A 56 -3.46 -1.57 0.43
N ALA A 57 -2.65 -1.28 1.44
CA ALA A 57 -2.67 -1.96 2.73
C ALA A 57 -3.82 -1.47 3.63
N ARG A 58 -4.54 -0.42 3.23
CA ARG A 58 -5.83 -0.09 3.86
C ARG A 58 -6.81 -1.21 3.53
N PRO A 59 -7.73 -1.56 4.46
CA PRO A 59 -8.78 -2.52 4.15
C PRO A 59 -9.42 -2.11 2.84
N ASP A 60 -9.51 -3.04 1.90
CA ASP A 60 -10.18 -2.72 0.65
C ASP A 60 -11.64 -2.30 0.99
N PHE A 61 -12.29 -1.57 0.08
CA PHE A 61 -13.64 -1.08 0.36
C PHE A 61 -14.61 -2.21 0.75
N LYS A 62 -14.39 -3.43 0.27
CA LYS A 62 -15.20 -4.60 0.60
C LYS A 62 -14.92 -5.09 2.02
N GLU A 63 -13.67 -5.16 2.46
CA GLU A 63 -13.28 -5.48 3.84
C GLU A 63 -13.80 -4.44 4.83
N PHE A 64 -13.72 -3.15 4.47
CA PHE A 64 -14.32 -2.09 5.25
C PHE A 64 -15.84 -2.29 5.41
N LEU A 65 -16.56 -2.55 4.32
CA LEU A 65 -18.00 -2.84 4.38
C LEU A 65 -18.30 -4.11 5.20
N ALA A 66 -17.44 -5.13 5.11
CA ALA A 66 -17.57 -6.38 5.87
C ALA A 66 -17.22 -6.25 7.35
N SER A 67 -16.52 -5.18 7.76
CA SER A 67 -16.19 -4.89 9.16
C SER A 67 -17.35 -4.29 9.97
N GLY A 68 -18.46 -3.95 9.30
CA GLY A 68 -19.68 -3.49 9.96
C GLY A 68 -20.35 -4.58 10.81
N PRO A 69 -21.35 -4.21 11.63
CA PRO A 69 -22.15 -5.19 12.37
C PRO A 69 -22.77 -6.23 11.43
N PRO A 70 -22.94 -7.49 11.88
CA PRO A 70 -23.67 -8.51 11.13
C PRO A 70 -25.06 -8.00 10.72
N ILE A 71 -25.47 -8.30 9.48
CA ILE A 71 -26.75 -7.82 8.93
C ILE A 71 -27.95 -8.28 9.75
N ASP A 72 -27.85 -9.44 10.40
CA ASP A 72 -28.86 -10.03 11.27
C ASP A 72 -28.99 -9.33 12.63
N GLU A 73 -27.99 -8.55 13.05
CA GLU A 73 -28.07 -7.69 14.24
C GLU A 73 -28.70 -6.31 13.94
N LEU A 74 -28.84 -5.95 12.66
CA LEU A 74 -29.42 -4.68 12.25
C LEU A 74 -30.94 -4.77 12.16
N ASP A 75 -31.66 -3.83 12.78
CA ASP A 75 -33.11 -3.67 12.57
C ASP A 75 -33.39 -3.00 11.21
N ILE A 76 -33.16 -3.75 10.13
CA ILE A 76 -33.37 -3.27 8.76
C ILE A 76 -34.86 -3.36 8.44
N ARG A 77 -35.58 -2.27 8.70
CA ARG A 77 -36.98 -2.09 8.30
C ARG A 77 -37.10 -0.87 7.42
N ARG A 78 -38.04 -0.92 6.46
CA ARG A 78 -38.42 0.26 5.70
C ARG A 78 -39.04 1.26 6.68
N SER A 79 -38.38 2.42 6.88
CA SER A 79 -38.97 3.50 7.66
C SER A 79 -40.29 3.93 7.02
N SER A 80 -41.34 4.04 7.83
CA SER A 80 -42.62 4.63 7.45
C SER A 80 -42.62 6.15 7.60
N GLU A 81 -41.52 6.73 8.07
CA GLU A 81 -41.37 8.17 8.17
C GLU A 81 -41.47 8.80 6.78
N PRO A 82 -42.20 9.92 6.67
CA PRO A 82 -42.24 10.66 5.42
C PRO A 82 -40.82 11.07 5.04
N ALA A 83 -40.53 11.08 3.72
CA ALA A 83 -39.25 11.55 3.23
C ALA A 83 -38.97 12.96 3.75
N ARG A 84 -37.74 13.21 4.20
CA ARG A 84 -37.32 14.55 4.58
C ARG A 84 -37.55 15.51 3.42
N THR A 85 -38.06 16.70 3.72
CA THR A 85 -38.09 17.79 2.73
C THR A 85 -36.65 18.10 2.35
N VAL A 86 -36.30 17.85 1.09
CA VAL A 86 -35.02 18.27 0.51
C VAL A 86 -35.29 19.51 -0.30
N ASP A 87 -34.71 20.63 0.13
CA ASP A 87 -34.62 21.82 -0.69
C ASP A 87 -33.49 21.60 -1.71
N PHE A 88 -33.84 21.55 -2.99
CA PHE A 88 -32.87 21.36 -4.05
C PHE A 88 -32.27 22.69 -4.55
N GLY A 89 -32.72 23.83 -4.02
CA GLY A 89 -32.40 25.15 -4.56
C GLY A 89 -32.93 25.32 -5.98
N ASP A 90 -33.55 26.46 -6.28
CA ASP A 90 -33.75 26.87 -7.67
C ASP A 90 -32.44 27.46 -8.24
#